data_AF-A0A958GDP8-F1
#
_entry.id   AF-A0A958GDP8-F1
#
_cell.length_a   1.000
_cell.length_b   1.000
_cell.length_c   1.000
_cell.angle_alpha   90.00
_cell.angle_beta   90.00
_cell.angle_gamma   90.00
#
_symmetry.space_group_name_H-M   'P 1'
#
loop_
_entity.id
_entity.type
_entity.pdbx_description
1 polymer ?
#
loop_
_entity_poly.entity_id
_entity_poly.type
_entity_poly.pdbx_seq_one_letter_code
_entity_poly.pdbx_strand_id
1 'polypeptide(L)'
;MLKQLIGYVDSHYTKQTRKEFLEKFDKAGFTKFYTTPIMDLNKVNPRMRKTAFDAIEYTKINKLSCTNPTDKKITLQCYVRFTDADNLKGLFENFISVSHHLLRFQHFHHFPKYYSGVYSGPRYFFFHGDGFCTFLSVMFQGLCMKLLNIKPITMYCRSDDFMMSHGYCRYDDGITDWYIDPDLMEMFPYKDFENIHPSSWFINFLENIAVHLYNKLSKEEQNSLFYDFTRDHISWVDSCDIRELSQRGSSYSVSKNLLIKTLLGQHEVYDVWANDYPWKEEYRKYARQFSSEDFFFCQNIDKPLEITLPPQSTFSVNETDQEVELHLRKLQEIFYGRAPGRIKFCVNKLKDNIVVLPEIPWMLTVNGDVNKIIINGISFDLRPTGSDLKYLGMGDLDPIKNDLLELKPLKINLESDAVVSIYIPLNASFWNSKFISICCEDSKSLEVKSC
;
A
#
# COMPACT_ATOMS: atom_id res chain seq x y z
N MET A 1 4.31 -0.52 16.82
CA MET A 1 4.19 -1.57 15.80
C MET A 1 5.07 -2.79 16.09
N LEU A 2 6.38 -2.81 15.82
CA LEU A 2 7.21 -4.03 16.00
C LEU A 2 7.14 -4.67 17.40
N LYS A 3 7.23 -3.87 18.47
CA LYS A 3 7.11 -4.38 19.85
C LYS A 3 5.75 -5.03 20.15
N GLN A 4 4.65 -4.52 19.58
CA GLN A 4 3.31 -5.09 19.77
C GLN A 4 3.14 -6.36 18.96
N LEU A 5 3.65 -6.38 17.72
CA LEU A 5 3.70 -7.58 16.88
C LEU A 5 4.45 -8.72 17.59
N ILE A 6 5.65 -8.44 18.11
CA ILE A 6 6.43 -9.39 18.89
C ILE A 6 5.68 -9.79 20.18
N GLY A 7 5.12 -8.84 20.92
CA GLY A 7 4.34 -9.14 22.13
C GLY A 7 3.12 -10.03 21.87
N TYR A 8 2.48 -9.88 20.70
CA TYR A 8 1.40 -10.75 20.27
C TYR A 8 1.88 -12.17 19.98
N VAL A 9 2.96 -12.29 19.18
CA VAL A 9 3.61 -13.58 18.88
C VAL A 9 3.97 -14.31 20.17
N ASP A 10 4.55 -13.58 21.13
CA ASP A 10 5.01 -14.10 22.41
C ASP A 10 3.87 -14.63 23.29
N SER A 11 2.66 -14.06 23.15
CA SER A 11 1.51 -14.38 24.02
C SER A 11 0.58 -15.47 23.46
N HIS A 12 0.61 -15.74 22.15
CA HIS A 12 -0.40 -16.59 21.50
C HIS A 12 0.17 -17.84 20.80
N TYR A 13 1.50 -17.97 20.69
CA TYR A 13 2.13 -19.05 19.95
C TYR A 13 3.16 -19.83 20.75
N THR A 14 3.49 -21.03 20.26
CA THR A 14 4.50 -21.88 20.90
C THR A 14 5.89 -21.27 20.82
N LYS A 15 6.80 -21.68 21.72
CA LYS A 15 8.22 -21.25 21.70
C LYS A 15 8.90 -21.52 20.35
N GLN A 16 8.53 -22.61 19.68
CA GLN A 16 9.07 -22.98 18.38
C GLN A 16 8.56 -22.06 17.27
N THR A 17 7.24 -21.91 17.13
CA THR A 17 6.59 -21.00 16.17
C THR A 17 7.11 -19.57 16.31
N ARG A 18 7.28 -19.10 17.55
CA ARG A 18 7.89 -17.80 17.86
C ARG A 18 9.31 -17.66 17.31
N LYS A 19 10.17 -18.65 17.55
CA LYS A 19 11.57 -18.63 17.09
C LYS A 19 11.63 -18.59 15.56
N GLU A 20 10.85 -19.46 14.91
CA GLU A 20 10.75 -19.52 13.45
C GLU A 20 10.25 -18.19 12.87
N PHE A 21 9.22 -17.57 13.50
CA PHE A 21 8.72 -16.24 13.14
C PHE A 21 9.82 -15.17 13.17
N LEU A 22 10.54 -15.04 14.30
CA LEU A 22 11.55 -13.99 14.45
C LEU A 22 12.71 -14.14 13.46
N GLU A 23 13.16 -15.39 13.21
CA GLU A 23 14.22 -15.67 12.24
C GLU A 23 13.80 -15.31 10.81
N LYS A 24 12.54 -15.57 10.44
CA LYS A 24 12.02 -15.27 9.09
C LYS A 24 11.67 -13.80 8.92
N PHE A 25 11.15 -13.16 9.96
CA PHE A 25 10.91 -11.71 10.01
C PHE A 25 12.18 -10.92 9.70
N ASP A 26 13.30 -11.37 10.27
CA ASP A 26 14.61 -10.75 10.06
C ASP A 26 15.14 -10.99 8.65
N LYS A 27 15.08 -12.24 8.16
CA LYS A 27 15.52 -12.61 6.81
C LYS A 27 14.74 -11.92 5.71
N ALA A 28 13.43 -11.71 5.88
CA ALA A 28 12.57 -11.00 4.94
C ALA A 28 12.79 -9.48 4.96
N GLY A 29 13.74 -8.96 5.75
CA GLY A 29 14.07 -7.54 5.78
C GLY A 29 13.09 -6.66 6.57
N PHE A 30 12.01 -7.25 7.12
CA PHE A 30 11.03 -6.51 7.91
C PHE A 30 11.63 -5.96 9.21
N THR A 31 12.55 -6.68 9.87
CA THR A 31 13.27 -6.11 11.03
C THR A 31 13.92 -4.80 10.64
N LYS A 32 14.72 -4.79 9.56
CA LYS A 32 15.39 -3.58 9.06
C LYS A 32 14.38 -2.49 8.72
N PHE A 33 13.26 -2.82 8.09
CA PHE A 33 12.19 -1.87 7.79
C PHE A 33 11.61 -1.20 9.06
N TYR A 34 11.44 -1.93 10.16
CA TYR A 34 10.85 -1.41 11.40
C TYR A 34 11.83 -0.88 12.45
N THR A 35 13.09 -1.32 12.41
CA THR A 35 14.15 -0.87 13.31
C THR A 35 14.95 0.27 12.74
N THR A 36 14.87 0.50 11.42
CA THR A 36 15.30 1.77 10.85
C THR A 36 14.39 2.81 11.48
N PRO A 37 14.91 3.70 12.35
CA PRO A 37 14.17 4.91 12.65
C PRO A 37 13.86 5.49 11.28
N ILE A 38 12.65 5.97 11.09
CA ILE A 38 12.51 7.08 10.19
C ILE A 38 13.48 8.13 10.82
N MET A 39 14.74 8.18 10.30
CA MET A 39 15.60 9.19 9.61
C MET A 39 16.13 10.53 10.24
N ASP A 40 17.10 10.54 11.18
CA ASP A 40 17.74 11.77 11.76
C ASP A 40 18.89 12.42 10.93
N LEU A 41 18.70 13.67 10.47
CA LEU A 41 19.60 14.47 9.62
C LEU A 41 20.75 15.23 10.32
N ASN A 42 20.92 15.17 11.64
CA ASN A 42 21.97 15.94 12.33
C ASN A 42 23.42 15.42 12.13
N LYS A 43 23.68 14.55 11.15
CA LYS A 43 24.98 13.90 10.93
C LYS A 43 25.45 13.89 9.47
N VAL A 44 25.53 15.05 8.82
CA VAL A 44 26.16 15.20 7.48
C VAL A 44 27.16 16.37 7.45
N ASN A 45 28.30 16.13 6.80
CA ASN A 45 29.51 16.96 6.80
C ASN A 45 29.33 18.28 6.00
N PRO A 46 29.74 19.45 6.54
CA PRO A 46 29.61 20.76 5.88
C PRO A 46 30.30 20.93 4.53
N ARG A 47 31.25 20.07 4.13
CA ARG A 47 32.00 20.22 2.87
C ARG A 47 31.24 19.84 1.59
N MET A 48 30.05 19.24 1.68
CA MET A 48 29.27 18.80 0.50
C MET A 48 28.29 19.85 -0.06
N ARG A 49 28.31 21.10 0.42
CA ARG A 49 27.32 22.14 0.08
C ARG A 49 27.50 22.87 -1.28
N LYS A 50 28.38 22.45 -2.18
CA LYS A 50 28.75 23.29 -3.36
C LYS A 50 28.58 22.69 -4.75
N THR A 51 27.89 21.57 -4.89
CA THR A 51 27.47 21.05 -6.20
C THR A 51 26.01 20.63 -6.14
N ALA A 52 25.23 21.13 -7.09
CA ALA A 52 23.79 21.04 -7.14
C ALA A 52 23.28 19.61 -7.42
N PHE A 53 22.17 19.27 -6.76
CA PHE A 53 21.09 18.34 -7.15
C PHE A 53 21.34 16.87 -7.51
N ASP A 54 22.58 16.38 -7.54
CA ASP A 54 22.84 14.94 -7.64
C ASP A 54 23.27 14.35 -6.29
N ALA A 55 22.63 13.23 -5.95
CA ALA A 55 22.79 12.43 -4.72
C ALA A 55 22.18 13.05 -3.44
N ILE A 56 20.84 13.00 -3.33
CA ILE A 56 20.22 12.79 -2.01
C ILE A 56 20.69 11.40 -1.56
N GLU A 57 21.51 11.33 -0.52
CA GLU A 57 21.82 10.05 0.14
C GLU A 57 20.56 9.64 0.92
N TYR A 58 19.69 8.85 0.26
CA TYR A 58 18.31 8.46 0.67
C TYR A 58 18.19 7.68 2.00
N THR A 59 19.19 7.74 2.86
CA THR A 59 19.13 7.17 4.21
C THR A 59 18.38 8.07 5.21
N LYS A 60 17.82 9.25 4.83
CA LYS A 60 17.21 10.22 5.78
C LYS A 60 15.97 11.11 5.34
N ILE A 61 14.75 10.58 5.49
CA ILE A 61 13.30 10.93 5.48
C ILE A 61 12.42 11.01 6.75
N ASN A 62 12.68 11.77 7.83
CA ASN A 62 11.78 11.69 9.03
C ASN A 62 10.37 12.14 8.75
N LYS A 63 10.27 13.21 7.99
CA LYS A 63 9.06 13.91 7.59
C LYS A 63 9.36 14.61 6.27
N LEU A 64 8.58 14.29 5.24
CA LEU A 64 8.48 15.15 4.06
C LEU A 64 7.32 16.11 4.34
N SER A 65 7.54 17.42 4.21
CA SER A 65 6.46 18.40 4.21
C SER A 65 6.61 19.33 3.01
N CYS A 66 5.53 19.46 2.26
CA CYS A 66 5.39 20.30 1.09
C CYS A 66 4.29 21.33 1.38
N THR A 67 4.65 22.61 1.43
CA THR A 67 3.67 23.69 1.67
C THR A 67 3.35 24.42 0.38
N ASN A 68 2.07 24.64 0.12
CA ASN A 68 1.56 25.60 -0.86
C ASN A 68 1.23 26.92 -0.15
N PRO A 69 2.07 27.95 -0.23
CA PRO A 69 1.84 29.24 0.39
C PRO A 69 0.93 30.15 -0.44
N THR A 70 0.52 29.73 -1.64
CA THR A 70 -0.18 30.58 -2.60
C THR A 70 -1.70 30.48 -2.46
N ASP A 71 -2.40 31.44 -3.07
CA ASP A 71 -3.86 31.45 -3.19
C ASP A 71 -4.38 30.58 -4.36
N LYS A 72 -3.48 29.87 -5.06
CA LYS A 72 -3.81 29.00 -6.19
C LYS A 72 -3.55 27.54 -5.82
N LYS A 73 -4.16 26.62 -6.58
CA LYS A 73 -3.80 25.19 -6.49
C LYS A 73 -2.41 24.98 -7.08
N ILE A 74 -1.64 24.08 -6.48
CA ILE A 74 -0.37 23.59 -7.05
C ILE A 74 -0.44 22.07 -7.17
N THR A 75 0.27 21.51 -8.15
CA THR A 75 0.34 20.06 -8.35
C THR A 75 1.75 19.58 -8.09
N LEU A 76 1.90 18.65 -7.15
CA LEU A 76 3.12 17.88 -6.97
C LEU A 76 3.10 16.72 -7.97
N GLN A 77 4.19 16.54 -8.70
CA GLN A 77 4.40 15.39 -9.56
C GLN A 77 5.38 14.43 -8.89
N CYS A 78 4.92 13.22 -8.60
CA CYS A 78 5.70 12.19 -7.91
C CYS A 78 5.98 11.02 -8.87
N TYR A 79 7.26 10.74 -9.13
CA TYR A 79 7.70 9.73 -10.08
C TYR A 79 8.24 8.48 -9.39
N VAL A 80 8.04 7.33 -10.03
CA VAL A 80 8.69 6.06 -9.69
C VAL A 80 9.96 5.91 -10.53
N ARG A 81 11.09 5.58 -9.90
CA ARG A 81 12.43 5.50 -10.49
C ARG A 81 13.00 4.08 -10.38
N PHE A 82 12.28 3.09 -10.89
CA PHE A 82 12.85 1.74 -11.08
C PHE A 82 13.80 1.65 -12.28
N THR A 83 13.94 2.73 -13.06
CA THR A 83 14.70 2.83 -14.31
C THR A 83 16.19 2.54 -14.18
N ASP A 84 16.72 2.44 -12.96
CA ASP A 84 18.12 2.07 -12.71
C ASP A 84 18.35 0.54 -12.71
N ALA A 85 17.33 -0.27 -12.98
CA ALA A 85 17.46 -1.72 -13.08
C ALA A 85 17.94 -2.15 -14.49
N ASP A 86 19.19 -2.55 -14.61
CA ASP A 86 19.78 -2.98 -15.89
C ASP A 86 19.36 -4.40 -16.33
N ASN A 87 18.79 -5.19 -15.42
CA ASN A 87 18.42 -6.59 -15.69
C ASN A 87 17.27 -7.07 -14.81
N LEU A 88 16.77 -8.27 -15.12
CA LEU A 88 15.63 -8.90 -14.44
C LEU A 88 15.83 -9.03 -12.93
N LYS A 89 17.04 -9.44 -12.49
CA LYS A 89 17.35 -9.61 -11.07
C LYS A 89 17.36 -8.27 -10.33
N GLY A 90 17.96 -7.23 -10.90
CA GLY A 90 17.95 -5.88 -10.33
C GLY A 90 16.53 -5.30 -10.25
N LEU A 91 15.70 -5.55 -11.27
CA LEU A 91 14.29 -5.14 -11.25
C LEU A 91 13.51 -5.91 -10.18
N PHE A 92 13.75 -7.20 -10.04
CA PHE A 92 13.16 -8.03 -8.99
C PHE A 92 13.51 -7.51 -7.60
N GLU A 93 14.80 -7.29 -7.32
CA GLU A 93 15.30 -6.73 -6.06
C GLU A 93 14.68 -5.36 -5.75
N ASN A 94 14.58 -4.47 -6.75
CA ASN A 94 13.91 -3.18 -6.59
C ASN A 94 12.42 -3.37 -6.24
N PHE A 95 11.71 -4.26 -6.94
CA PHE A 95 10.29 -4.51 -6.73
C PHE A 95 10.00 -5.05 -5.32
N ILE A 96 10.70 -6.11 -4.90
CA ILE A 96 10.46 -6.73 -3.58
C ILE A 96 10.90 -5.85 -2.40
N SER A 97 11.75 -4.85 -2.63
CA SER A 97 12.15 -3.91 -1.57
C SER A 97 11.06 -2.89 -1.20
N VAL A 98 10.05 -2.74 -2.06
CA VAL A 98 8.95 -1.78 -1.87
C VAL A 98 7.57 -2.40 -2.02
N SER A 99 7.50 -3.71 -2.23
CA SER A 99 6.26 -4.47 -2.29
C SER A 99 6.27 -5.65 -1.33
N HIS A 100 5.12 -5.96 -0.76
CA HIS A 100 4.98 -7.01 0.24
C HIS A 100 3.62 -7.68 0.08
N HIS A 101 3.51 -8.98 0.37
CA HIS A 101 2.17 -9.54 0.53
C HIS A 101 1.61 -9.09 1.89
N LEU A 102 0.49 -8.38 1.87
CA LEU A 102 -0.17 -7.83 3.05
C LEU A 102 -1.69 -7.74 2.84
N LEU A 103 -2.37 -7.40 3.94
CA LEU A 103 -3.80 -7.14 3.99
C LEU A 103 -4.21 -5.87 3.24
N ARG A 104 -4.76 -6.08 2.04
CA ARG A 104 -6.08 -5.62 1.54
C ARG A 104 -6.01 -5.06 0.12
N PHE A 105 -6.82 -5.65 -0.74
CA PHE A 105 -8.11 -5.16 -1.23
C PHE A 105 -8.64 -6.31 -2.08
N GLN A 106 -9.18 -7.34 -1.42
CA GLN A 106 -9.21 -8.70 -1.96
C GLN A 106 -10.23 -8.94 -3.07
N HIS A 107 -10.88 -7.89 -3.55
CA HIS A 107 -11.79 -8.00 -4.67
C HIS A 107 -11.64 -6.81 -5.61
N PHE A 108 -10.44 -6.64 -6.17
CA PHE A 108 -10.33 -5.72 -7.29
C PHE A 108 -11.31 -6.06 -8.43
N HIS A 109 -11.70 -7.33 -8.51
CA HIS A 109 -12.80 -7.85 -9.32
C HIS A 109 -14.16 -7.14 -9.08
N HIS A 110 -14.44 -6.63 -7.88
CA HIS A 110 -15.68 -5.89 -7.56
C HIS A 110 -15.60 -4.41 -7.89
N PHE A 111 -14.40 -3.85 -8.00
CA PHE A 111 -14.19 -2.43 -8.33
C PHE A 111 -13.20 -2.24 -9.48
N PRO A 112 -13.42 -2.89 -10.64
CA PRO A 112 -12.46 -2.91 -11.75
C PRO A 112 -12.09 -1.51 -12.22
N LYS A 113 -13.04 -0.56 -12.18
CA LYS A 113 -12.81 0.86 -12.52
C LYS A 113 -11.73 1.49 -11.64
N TYR A 114 -11.89 1.43 -10.32
CA TYR A 114 -10.93 2.00 -9.37
C TYR A 114 -9.53 1.40 -9.53
N TYR A 115 -9.46 0.06 -9.53
CA TYR A 115 -8.20 -0.65 -9.54
C TYR A 115 -7.49 -0.62 -10.89
N SER A 116 -8.21 -0.45 -12.00
CA SER A 116 -7.56 -0.19 -13.30
C SER A 116 -6.71 1.08 -13.22
N GLY A 117 -7.19 2.13 -12.56
CA GLY A 117 -6.43 3.34 -12.31
C GLY A 117 -5.24 3.10 -11.36
N VAL A 118 -5.47 2.41 -10.24
CA VAL A 118 -4.41 2.11 -9.24
C VAL A 118 -3.27 1.30 -9.85
N TYR A 119 -3.59 0.23 -10.57
CA TYR A 119 -2.63 -0.79 -11.00
C TYR A 119 -1.99 -0.52 -12.37
N SER A 120 -2.52 0.44 -13.13
CA SER A 120 -1.95 0.81 -14.43
C SER A 120 -0.66 1.63 -14.33
N GLY A 121 -0.39 2.26 -13.17
CA GLY A 121 0.66 3.27 -13.07
C GLY A 121 1.25 3.40 -11.66
N PRO A 122 1.82 4.57 -11.32
CA PRO A 122 2.62 4.75 -10.11
C PRO A 122 1.81 4.64 -8.82
N ARG A 123 0.49 4.88 -8.88
CA ARG A 123 -0.41 4.95 -7.72
C ARG A 123 -0.31 3.72 -6.82
N TYR A 124 -0.18 2.53 -7.41
CA TYR A 124 0.08 1.30 -6.66
C TYR A 124 1.27 1.44 -5.71
N PHE A 125 2.45 1.89 -6.18
CA PHE A 125 3.65 1.96 -5.36
C PHE A 125 3.55 3.01 -4.25
N PHE A 126 2.89 4.13 -4.51
CA PHE A 126 2.75 5.22 -3.54
C PHE A 126 1.79 4.91 -2.38
N PHE A 127 0.73 4.15 -2.61
CA PHE A 127 -0.35 3.96 -1.62
C PHE A 127 -0.58 2.52 -1.19
N HIS A 128 -0.27 1.57 -2.08
CA HIS A 128 -0.52 0.14 -1.86
C HIS A 128 0.80 -0.61 -1.69
N GLY A 129 1.50 -0.95 -2.77
CA GLY A 129 2.73 -1.74 -2.69
C GLY A 129 2.51 -3.09 -2.01
N ASP A 130 1.30 -3.62 -2.11
CA ASP A 130 0.95 -4.92 -1.55
C ASP A 130 -0.14 -5.62 -2.34
N GLY A 131 -0.19 -6.93 -2.18
CA GLY A 131 -1.26 -7.78 -2.68
C GLY A 131 -0.92 -9.26 -2.55
N PHE A 132 -1.78 -10.11 -3.10
CA PHE A 132 -1.58 -11.56 -3.04
C PHE A 132 -0.59 -12.04 -4.12
N CYS A 133 -0.10 -13.27 -3.96
CA CYS A 133 0.96 -13.85 -4.79
C CYS A 133 0.75 -13.71 -6.31
N THR A 134 -0.45 -14.01 -6.82
CA THR A 134 -0.75 -13.84 -8.24
C THR A 134 -0.74 -12.37 -8.66
N PHE A 135 -1.31 -11.47 -7.86
CA PHE A 135 -1.33 -10.05 -8.19
C PHE A 135 0.08 -9.45 -8.20
N LEU A 136 0.91 -9.76 -7.20
CA LEU A 136 2.31 -9.33 -7.17
C LEU A 136 3.08 -9.85 -8.40
N SER A 137 2.84 -11.10 -8.78
CA SER A 137 3.42 -11.70 -9.99
C SER A 137 3.00 -10.97 -11.27
N VAL A 138 1.73 -10.60 -11.40
CA VAL A 138 1.21 -9.83 -12.54
C VAL A 138 1.78 -8.40 -12.57
N MET A 139 1.85 -7.72 -11.42
CA MET A 139 2.47 -6.40 -11.32
C MET A 139 3.95 -6.44 -11.74
N PHE A 140 4.66 -7.48 -11.31
CA PHE A 140 6.06 -7.69 -11.67
C PHE A 140 6.23 -8.04 -13.15
N GLN A 141 5.38 -8.91 -13.71
CA GLN A 141 5.35 -9.18 -15.15
C GLN A 141 5.14 -7.89 -15.95
N GLY A 142 4.20 -7.04 -15.53
CA GLY A 142 3.92 -5.75 -16.18
C GLY A 142 5.13 -4.81 -16.16
N LEU A 143 5.85 -4.73 -15.03
CA LEU A 143 7.10 -3.97 -14.95
C LEU A 143 8.19 -4.53 -15.86
N CYS A 144 8.35 -5.86 -15.91
CA CYS A 144 9.31 -6.52 -16.79
C CYS A 144 9.05 -6.20 -18.26
N MET A 145 7.78 -6.27 -18.67
CA MET A 145 7.36 -5.92 -20.03
C MET A 145 7.65 -4.44 -20.33
N LYS A 146 7.35 -3.54 -19.38
CA LYS A 146 7.53 -2.09 -19.57
C LYS A 146 9.00 -1.65 -19.61
N LEU A 147 9.82 -2.16 -18.69
CA LEU A 147 11.17 -1.64 -18.44
C LEU A 147 12.28 -2.46 -19.10
N LEU A 148 12.07 -3.75 -19.29
CA LEU A 148 13.08 -4.68 -19.82
C LEU A 148 12.67 -5.33 -21.14
N ASN A 149 11.44 -5.08 -21.61
CA ASN A 149 10.86 -5.71 -22.80
C ASN A 149 10.94 -7.26 -22.78
N ILE A 150 10.82 -7.84 -21.59
CA ILE A 150 10.73 -9.30 -21.39
C ILE A 150 9.37 -9.66 -20.79
N LYS A 151 8.88 -10.86 -21.09
CA LYS A 151 7.58 -11.34 -20.63
C LYS A 151 7.72 -12.63 -19.82
N PRO A 152 8.04 -12.55 -18.52
CA PRO A 152 7.86 -13.68 -17.62
C PRO A 152 6.43 -14.19 -17.71
N ILE A 153 6.22 -15.50 -17.63
CA ILE A 153 4.91 -16.12 -17.62
C ILE A 153 4.43 -16.19 -16.18
N THR A 154 3.26 -15.60 -15.88
CA THR A 154 2.64 -15.81 -14.57
C THR A 154 2.03 -17.20 -14.52
N MET A 155 2.49 -17.98 -13.54
CA MET A 155 2.04 -19.33 -13.26
C MET A 155 1.14 -19.30 -12.03
N TYR A 156 0.08 -20.10 -12.04
CA TYR A 156 -0.73 -20.42 -10.88
C TYR A 156 -0.65 -21.92 -10.64
N CYS A 157 -0.37 -22.31 -9.41
CA CYS A 157 -0.36 -23.71 -9.00
C CYS A 157 -1.28 -23.95 -7.81
N ARG A 158 -1.78 -25.18 -7.69
CA ARG A 158 -2.62 -25.62 -6.58
C ARG A 158 -2.32 -27.06 -6.20
N SER A 159 -2.50 -27.38 -4.92
CA SER A 159 -2.48 -28.76 -4.45
C SER A 159 -3.80 -29.45 -4.82
N ASP A 160 -3.76 -30.76 -5.08
CA ASP A 160 -4.95 -31.55 -5.48
C ASP A 160 -6.07 -31.55 -4.43
N ASP A 161 -5.71 -31.38 -3.16
CA ASP A 161 -6.60 -31.28 -2.01
C ASP A 161 -7.09 -29.83 -1.75
N PHE A 162 -6.73 -28.87 -2.60
CA PHE A 162 -7.04 -27.44 -2.48
C PHE A 162 -6.58 -26.80 -1.17
N MET A 163 -5.66 -27.44 -0.45
CA MET A 163 -5.11 -26.93 0.81
C MET A 163 -4.20 -25.72 0.59
N MET A 164 -3.61 -25.58 -0.60
CA MET A 164 -2.77 -24.44 -0.95
C MET A 164 -2.89 -24.11 -2.44
N SER A 165 -2.83 -22.82 -2.74
CA SER A 165 -2.60 -22.31 -4.08
C SER A 165 -1.56 -21.21 -4.05
N HIS A 166 -0.80 -21.05 -5.13
CA HIS A 166 0.26 -20.06 -5.21
C HIS A 166 0.41 -19.49 -6.61
N GLY A 167 0.83 -18.23 -6.70
CA GLY A 167 1.11 -17.53 -7.94
C GLY A 167 2.56 -17.06 -7.98
N TYR A 168 3.25 -17.30 -9.09
CA TYR A 168 4.65 -16.91 -9.28
C TYR A 168 4.90 -16.58 -10.76
N CYS A 169 6.09 -16.08 -11.10
CA CYS A 169 6.55 -15.86 -12.46
C CYS A 169 7.61 -16.90 -12.84
N ARG A 170 7.55 -17.39 -14.08
CA ARG A 170 8.57 -18.23 -14.70
C ARG A 170 9.15 -17.54 -15.92
N TYR A 171 10.46 -17.58 -16.10
CA TYR A 171 11.11 -16.97 -17.27
C TYR A 171 12.32 -17.78 -17.70
N ASP A 172 12.31 -18.25 -18.95
CA ASP A 172 13.47 -18.92 -19.56
C ASP A 172 14.23 -17.90 -20.40
N ASP A 173 15.47 -17.61 -20.01
CA ASP A 173 16.36 -16.70 -20.75
C ASP A 173 17.20 -17.43 -21.83
N GLY A 174 16.95 -18.72 -22.05
CA GLY A 174 17.69 -19.60 -22.96
C GLY A 174 18.91 -20.27 -22.33
N ILE A 175 19.31 -19.86 -21.12
CA ILE A 175 20.41 -20.44 -20.34
C ILE A 175 19.86 -21.03 -19.04
N THR A 176 18.98 -20.29 -18.37
CA THR A 176 18.36 -20.63 -17.10
C THR A 176 16.86 -20.42 -17.18
N ASP A 177 16.13 -21.46 -16.83
CA ASP A 177 14.71 -21.36 -16.51
C ASP A 177 14.58 -20.85 -15.07
N TRP A 178 14.07 -19.64 -14.89
CA TRP A 178 13.98 -18.96 -13.60
C TRP A 178 12.62 -19.16 -12.93
N TYR A 179 12.65 -19.52 -11.65
CA TYR A 179 11.56 -19.29 -10.71
C TYR A 179 11.70 -17.87 -10.13
N ILE A 180 10.64 -17.06 -10.23
CA ILE A 180 10.63 -15.68 -9.77
C ILE A 180 9.37 -15.45 -8.97
N ASP A 181 9.53 -15.14 -7.70
CA ASP A 181 8.41 -15.11 -6.77
C ASP A 181 8.45 -13.86 -5.91
N PRO A 182 7.73 -12.81 -6.35
CA PRO A 182 7.67 -11.57 -5.60
C PRO A 182 6.96 -11.69 -4.25
N ASP A 183 6.12 -12.73 -4.08
CA ASP A 183 5.44 -13.02 -2.83
C ASP A 183 6.41 -13.54 -1.77
N LEU A 184 7.24 -14.49 -2.18
CA LEU A 184 8.22 -15.13 -1.32
C LEU A 184 9.52 -14.35 -1.22
N MET A 185 9.70 -13.36 -2.09
CA MET A 185 10.91 -12.56 -2.26
C MET A 185 12.10 -13.40 -2.74
N GLU A 186 11.83 -14.39 -3.59
CA GLU A 186 12.84 -15.33 -4.07
C GLU A 186 12.96 -15.35 -5.59
N MET A 187 14.19 -15.45 -6.08
CA MET A 187 14.50 -15.68 -7.49
C MET A 187 15.66 -16.66 -7.59
N PHE A 188 15.44 -17.80 -8.25
CA PHE A 188 16.44 -18.87 -8.39
C PHE A 188 16.15 -19.74 -9.63
N PRO A 189 17.11 -20.55 -10.12
CA PRO A 189 16.85 -21.49 -11.21
C PRO A 189 15.73 -22.47 -10.85
N TYR A 190 14.73 -22.64 -11.70
CA TYR A 190 13.50 -23.40 -11.45
C TYR A 190 13.80 -24.81 -10.94
N LYS A 191 14.85 -25.48 -11.45
CA LYS A 191 15.31 -26.80 -10.99
C LYS A 191 15.67 -26.88 -9.49
N ASP A 192 15.93 -25.76 -8.84
CA ASP A 192 16.36 -25.65 -7.45
C ASP A 192 15.19 -25.36 -6.49
N PHE A 193 13.93 -25.53 -6.91
CA PHE A 193 12.72 -25.21 -6.12
C PHE A 193 12.63 -25.94 -4.78
N GLU A 194 13.34 -27.06 -4.58
CA GLU A 194 13.40 -27.74 -3.27
C GLU A 194 14.03 -26.86 -2.17
N ASN A 195 14.81 -25.86 -2.57
CA ASN A 195 15.43 -24.89 -1.66
C ASN A 195 14.50 -23.75 -1.24
N ILE A 196 13.28 -23.69 -1.78
CA ILE A 196 12.33 -22.60 -1.55
C ILE A 196 12.12 -22.31 -0.06
N HIS A 197 11.99 -21.02 0.26
CA HIS A 197 11.65 -20.56 1.58
C HIS A 197 10.29 -19.84 1.55
N PRO A 198 9.22 -20.46 2.10
CA PRO A 198 7.89 -19.85 2.10
C PRO A 198 7.81 -18.66 3.07
N SER A 199 8.24 -17.47 2.65
CA SER A 199 7.97 -16.22 3.35
C SER A 199 6.45 -15.97 3.50
N SER A 200 5.63 -16.56 2.62
CA SER A 200 4.16 -16.57 2.72
C SER A 200 3.62 -17.13 4.04
N TRP A 201 4.34 -18.03 4.73
CA TRP A 201 3.97 -18.48 6.07
C TRP A 201 3.93 -17.31 7.08
N PHE A 202 4.96 -16.47 7.05
CA PHE A 202 5.06 -15.28 7.90
C PHE A 202 3.99 -14.22 7.53
N ILE A 203 3.60 -14.15 6.27
CA ILE A 203 2.66 -13.14 5.79
C ILE A 203 1.21 -13.46 6.16
N ASN A 204 0.79 -14.72 5.98
CA ASN A 204 -0.51 -15.18 6.46
C ASN A 204 -0.64 -15.01 7.99
N PHE A 205 0.48 -15.09 8.69
CA PHE A 205 0.52 -14.80 10.12
C PHE A 205 0.25 -13.32 10.44
N LEU A 206 0.78 -12.36 9.66
CA LEU A 206 0.43 -10.95 9.81
C LEU A 206 -1.06 -10.68 9.55
N GLU A 207 -1.66 -11.36 8.57
CA GLU A 207 -3.09 -11.22 8.26
C GLU A 207 -3.97 -11.64 9.45
N ASN A 208 -3.67 -12.77 10.09
CA ASN A 208 -4.38 -13.22 11.30
C ASN A 208 -4.21 -12.24 12.49
N ILE A 209 -3.04 -11.62 12.63
CA ILE A 209 -2.82 -10.62 13.68
C ILE A 209 -3.72 -9.43 13.50
N ALA A 210 -3.83 -8.91 12.27
CA ALA A 210 -4.69 -7.77 11.99
C ALA A 210 -6.17 -8.09 12.21
N VAL A 211 -6.65 -9.30 11.84
CA VAL A 211 -8.01 -9.76 12.18
C VAL A 211 -8.23 -9.76 13.69
N HIS A 212 -7.28 -10.31 14.45
CA HIS A 212 -7.39 -10.32 15.92
C HIS A 212 -7.40 -8.91 16.53
N LEU A 213 -6.54 -8.01 16.03
CA LEU A 213 -6.51 -6.62 16.47
C LEU A 213 -7.83 -5.89 16.13
N TYR A 214 -8.40 -6.16 14.95
CA TYR A 214 -9.71 -5.65 14.57
C TYR A 214 -10.84 -6.16 15.47
N ASN A 215 -10.82 -7.46 15.82
CA ASN A 215 -11.83 -8.08 16.69
C ASN A 215 -11.78 -7.57 18.14
N LYS A 216 -10.70 -6.87 18.55
CA LYS A 216 -10.62 -6.17 19.85
C LYS A 216 -11.26 -4.79 19.86
N LEU A 217 -11.52 -4.22 18.68
CA LEU A 217 -12.17 -2.92 18.58
C LEU A 217 -13.65 -3.05 18.95
N SER A 218 -14.20 -1.99 19.54
CA SER A 218 -15.64 -1.89 19.74
C SER A 218 -16.38 -1.87 18.40
N LYS A 219 -17.67 -2.25 18.40
CA LYS A 219 -18.46 -2.25 17.17
C LYS A 219 -18.58 -0.85 16.55
N GLU A 220 -18.61 0.18 17.39
CA GLU A 220 -18.62 1.56 16.95
C GLU A 220 -17.34 1.93 16.19
N GLU A 221 -16.16 1.59 16.74
CA GLU A 221 -14.88 1.82 16.07
C GLU A 221 -14.74 1.01 14.78
N GLN A 222 -15.21 -0.23 14.78
CA GLN A 222 -15.25 -1.06 13.58
C GLN A 222 -16.09 -0.42 12.47
N ASN A 223 -17.25 0.16 12.82
CA ASN A 223 -18.14 0.76 11.84
C ASN A 223 -17.64 2.13 11.37
N SER A 224 -17.01 2.93 12.25
CA SER A 224 -16.54 4.26 11.91
C SER A 224 -15.20 4.27 11.18
N LEU A 225 -14.24 3.46 11.62
CA LEU A 225 -12.87 3.50 11.11
C LEU A 225 -12.64 2.69 9.85
N PHE A 226 -13.59 1.88 9.40
CA PHE A 226 -13.37 0.88 8.35
C PHE A 226 -14.57 0.82 7.40
N TYR A 227 -14.36 0.92 6.09
CA TYR A 227 -15.40 0.72 5.07
C TYR A 227 -16.02 -0.69 5.12
N ASP A 228 -17.24 -0.84 4.59
CA ASP A 228 -17.94 -2.13 4.53
C ASP A 228 -17.14 -3.26 3.89
N PHE A 229 -16.60 -3.10 2.69
CA PHE A 229 -15.81 -4.11 2.00
C PHE A 229 -14.59 -4.56 2.81
N THR A 230 -14.10 -3.68 3.67
CA THR A 230 -12.94 -3.88 4.52
C THR A 230 -13.36 -4.75 5.71
N ARG A 231 -14.54 -4.51 6.29
CA ARG A 231 -15.15 -5.36 7.33
C ARG A 231 -15.51 -6.74 6.76
N ASP A 232 -16.07 -6.80 5.56
CA ASP A 232 -16.43 -8.04 4.87
C ASP A 232 -15.19 -8.92 4.63
N HIS A 233 -14.09 -8.29 4.18
CA HIS A 233 -12.81 -8.97 4.03
C HIS A 233 -12.33 -9.61 5.33
N ILE A 234 -12.36 -8.85 6.43
CA ILE A 234 -11.95 -9.38 7.74
C ILE A 234 -12.85 -10.54 8.16
N SER A 235 -14.17 -10.42 7.96
CA SER A 235 -15.11 -11.49 8.26
C SER A 235 -14.84 -12.75 7.43
N TRP A 236 -14.42 -12.61 6.17
CA TRP A 236 -14.04 -13.74 5.33
C TRP A 236 -12.76 -14.42 5.84
N VAL A 237 -11.73 -13.65 6.21
CA VAL A 237 -10.50 -14.21 6.79
C VAL A 237 -10.79 -14.94 8.10
N ASP A 238 -11.61 -14.34 8.97
CA ASP A 238 -12.03 -14.92 10.25
C ASP A 238 -12.80 -16.25 10.05
N SER A 239 -13.62 -16.34 8.98
CA SER A 239 -14.32 -17.59 8.61
C SER A 239 -13.41 -18.66 8.00
N CYS A 240 -12.19 -18.29 7.58
CA CYS A 240 -11.21 -19.19 6.97
C CYS A 240 -10.35 -19.92 8.02
N ASP A 241 -10.95 -20.31 9.16
CA ASP A 241 -10.38 -21.04 10.31
C ASP A 241 -9.63 -22.36 9.95
N ILE A 242 -9.68 -22.78 8.69
CA ILE A 242 -9.17 -24.06 8.16
C ILE A 242 -7.73 -23.96 7.62
N ARG A 243 -7.17 -22.75 7.42
CA ARG A 243 -5.82 -22.62 6.84
C ARG A 243 -4.76 -23.10 7.84
N GLU A 244 -3.90 -24.03 7.42
CA GLU A 244 -2.79 -24.57 8.22
C GLU A 244 -1.93 -23.48 8.89
N LEU A 245 -1.85 -22.31 8.27
CA LEU A 245 -1.04 -21.16 8.68
C LEU A 245 -1.63 -20.34 9.86
N SER A 246 -2.92 -20.48 10.17
CA SER A 246 -3.58 -19.84 11.31
C SER A 246 -3.61 -20.70 12.57
N GLN A 247 -3.16 -21.96 12.47
CA GLN A 247 -3.22 -22.91 13.58
C GLN A 247 -2.08 -22.70 14.58
N ARG A 248 -2.37 -22.84 15.88
CA ARG A 248 -1.39 -22.70 16.98
C ARG A 248 -0.24 -23.72 16.95
N GLY A 249 -0.28 -24.71 16.05
CA GLY A 249 0.78 -25.70 15.80
C GLY A 249 1.44 -25.60 14.41
N SER A 250 1.07 -24.60 13.61
CA SER A 250 1.68 -24.39 12.29
C SER A 250 3.19 -24.23 12.40
N SER A 251 3.91 -24.86 11.49
CA SER A 251 5.36 -24.79 11.42
C SER A 251 5.82 -24.43 10.01
N TYR A 252 7.00 -23.84 9.95
CA TYR A 252 7.65 -23.52 8.70
C TYR A 252 7.83 -24.75 7.80
N SER A 253 8.14 -25.92 8.39
CA SER A 253 8.37 -27.16 7.64
C SER A 253 7.11 -27.68 6.95
N VAL A 254 5.95 -27.68 7.62
CA VAL A 254 4.68 -28.10 7.01
C VAL A 254 4.34 -27.21 5.82
N SER A 255 4.48 -25.90 5.99
CA SER A 255 4.17 -24.91 4.95
C SER A 255 5.12 -25.01 3.76
N LYS A 256 6.41 -25.27 4.03
CA LYS A 256 7.38 -25.55 2.98
C LYS A 256 7.01 -26.82 2.21
N ASN A 257 6.65 -27.89 2.91
CA ASN A 257 6.26 -29.15 2.28
C ASN A 257 4.98 -29.00 1.44
N LEU A 258 3.98 -28.25 1.93
CA LEU A 258 2.76 -27.95 1.19
C LEU A 258 3.06 -27.11 -0.06
N LEU A 259 3.92 -26.09 0.04
CA LEU A 259 4.32 -25.29 -1.10
C LEU A 259 5.08 -26.13 -2.14
N ILE A 260 6.03 -26.96 -1.72
CA ILE A 260 6.73 -27.88 -2.63
C ILE A 260 5.74 -28.84 -3.29
N LYS A 261 4.81 -29.43 -2.54
CA LYS A 261 3.74 -30.29 -3.09
C LYS A 261 2.89 -29.53 -4.12
N THR A 262 2.57 -28.26 -3.85
CA THR A 262 1.80 -27.40 -4.75
C THR A 262 2.58 -27.08 -6.02
N LEU A 263 3.88 -26.80 -5.91
CA LEU A 263 4.80 -26.55 -7.03
C LEU A 263 5.18 -27.80 -7.83
N LEU A 264 4.88 -28.99 -7.30
CA LEU A 264 4.96 -30.27 -8.01
C LEU A 264 3.60 -30.71 -8.56
N GLY A 265 2.53 -30.00 -8.20
CA GLY A 265 1.15 -30.35 -8.50
C GLY A 265 0.69 -29.85 -9.87
N GLN A 266 -0.55 -29.36 -9.92
CA GLN A 266 -1.11 -28.81 -11.15
C GLN A 266 -0.65 -27.37 -11.36
N HIS A 267 -0.23 -27.05 -12.58
CA HIS A 267 0.17 -25.72 -13.00
C HIS A 267 -0.68 -25.23 -14.16
N GLU A 268 -1.09 -23.98 -14.09
CA GLU A 268 -1.82 -23.28 -15.13
C GLU A 268 -1.12 -21.94 -15.41
N VAL A 269 -1.15 -21.51 -16.67
CA VAL A 269 -0.74 -20.16 -17.02
C VAL A 269 -1.86 -19.22 -16.63
N TYR A 270 -1.58 -18.27 -15.76
CA TYR A 270 -2.53 -17.23 -15.39
C TYR A 270 -2.43 -16.07 -16.37
N ASP A 271 -3.33 -16.04 -17.34
CA ASP A 271 -3.42 -14.95 -18.30
C ASP A 271 -4.49 -13.93 -17.88
N VAL A 272 -4.05 -12.77 -17.39
CA VAL A 272 -4.98 -11.67 -17.04
C VAL A 272 -5.65 -11.09 -18.29
N TRP A 273 -5.10 -11.33 -19.47
CA TRP A 273 -5.62 -10.84 -20.74
C TRP A 273 -6.64 -11.77 -21.37
N ALA A 274 -6.82 -12.97 -20.82
CA ALA A 274 -7.84 -13.90 -21.28
C ALA A 274 -9.26 -13.32 -21.13
N ASN A 275 -10.15 -13.78 -22.01
CA ASN A 275 -11.60 -13.51 -21.98
C ASN A 275 -12.35 -14.66 -21.30
N ASP A 276 -11.85 -15.07 -20.14
CA ASP A 276 -12.33 -16.21 -19.36
C ASP A 276 -13.19 -15.79 -18.14
N TYR A 277 -13.11 -14.52 -17.71
CA TYR A 277 -13.93 -13.96 -16.63
C TYR A 277 -14.48 -12.56 -16.95
N PRO A 278 -15.74 -12.24 -16.61
CA PRO A 278 -16.36 -10.94 -16.91
C PRO A 278 -15.61 -9.73 -16.35
N TRP A 279 -15.06 -9.84 -15.14
CA TRP A 279 -14.33 -8.74 -14.50
C TRP A 279 -13.10 -8.32 -15.31
N LYS A 280 -12.46 -9.24 -16.06
CA LYS A 280 -11.27 -8.95 -16.85
C LYS A 280 -11.59 -8.03 -18.02
N GLU A 281 -12.75 -8.23 -18.64
CA GLU A 281 -13.25 -7.36 -19.70
C GLU A 281 -13.56 -5.95 -19.17
N GLU A 282 -14.26 -5.86 -18.04
CA GLU A 282 -14.55 -4.56 -17.41
C GLU A 282 -13.26 -3.84 -16.99
N TYR A 283 -12.33 -4.59 -16.37
CA TYR A 283 -11.04 -4.07 -15.98
C TYR A 283 -10.32 -3.47 -17.19
N ARG A 284 -10.20 -4.23 -18.29
CA ARG A 284 -9.62 -3.76 -19.58
C ARG A 284 -10.34 -2.56 -20.17
N LYS A 285 -11.67 -2.50 -20.08
CA LYS A 285 -12.48 -1.38 -20.57
C LYS A 285 -12.11 -0.07 -19.88
N TYR A 286 -11.98 -0.08 -18.55
CA TYR A 286 -11.58 1.12 -17.79
C TYR A 286 -10.10 1.43 -17.93
N ALA A 287 -9.26 0.40 -17.93
CA ALA A 287 -7.85 0.43 -18.25
C ALA A 287 -7.50 1.23 -19.53
N ARG A 288 -8.26 1.03 -20.61
CA ARG A 288 -8.10 1.75 -21.90
C ARG A 288 -8.33 3.26 -21.79
N GLN A 289 -8.93 3.76 -20.71
CA GLN A 289 -9.03 5.20 -20.48
C GLN A 289 -7.67 5.81 -20.10
N PHE A 290 -6.73 4.98 -19.64
CA PHE A 290 -5.41 5.39 -19.17
C PHE A 290 -4.28 5.13 -20.18
N SER A 291 -4.54 4.40 -21.28
CA SER A 291 -3.57 4.11 -22.36
C SER A 291 -4.26 3.84 -23.70
N SER A 292 -3.60 4.22 -24.80
CA SER A 292 -4.03 4.01 -26.17
C SER A 292 -3.69 2.62 -26.75
N GLU A 293 -2.92 1.81 -26.04
CA GLU A 293 -2.40 0.51 -26.50
C GLU A 293 -3.02 -0.69 -25.76
N ASP A 294 -2.58 -1.91 -26.09
CA ASP A 294 -2.90 -3.14 -25.35
C ASP A 294 -2.55 -2.96 -23.88
N PHE A 295 -3.58 -2.77 -23.05
CA PHE A 295 -3.39 -2.41 -21.66
C PHE A 295 -2.63 -3.51 -20.90
N PHE A 296 -1.64 -3.13 -20.09
CA PHE A 296 -1.08 -4.00 -19.07
C PHE A 296 -0.77 -3.30 -17.73
N PHE A 297 -0.61 -4.10 -16.67
CA PHE A 297 -0.28 -3.61 -15.34
C PHE A 297 1.04 -2.83 -15.39
N CYS A 298 1.15 -1.74 -14.62
CA CYS A 298 2.33 -0.86 -14.62
C CYS A 298 2.69 -0.20 -15.99
N GLN A 299 1.84 -0.26 -17.02
CA GLN A 299 2.13 0.34 -18.34
C GLN A 299 2.49 1.84 -18.28
N ASN A 300 1.90 2.56 -17.31
CA ASN A 300 2.02 4.01 -17.11
C ASN A 300 2.96 4.33 -15.94
N ILE A 301 3.85 3.41 -15.55
CA ILE A 301 4.76 3.61 -14.41
C ILE A 301 5.72 4.80 -14.61
N ASP A 302 5.94 5.20 -15.85
CA ASP A 302 6.73 6.35 -16.29
C ASP A 302 6.00 7.70 -16.12
N LYS A 303 4.66 7.68 -16.03
CA LYS A 303 3.87 8.88 -15.75
C LYS A 303 3.98 9.25 -14.27
N PRO A 304 3.94 10.55 -13.93
CA PRO A 304 3.89 10.96 -12.53
C PRO A 304 2.54 10.62 -11.90
N LEU A 305 2.57 10.34 -10.60
CA LEU A 305 1.42 10.50 -9.73
C LEU A 305 1.26 12.00 -9.43
N GLU A 306 0.07 12.53 -9.65
CA GLU A 306 -0.24 13.93 -9.35
C GLU A 306 -0.94 14.06 -7.99
N ILE A 307 -0.40 14.92 -7.13
CA ILE A 307 -1.03 15.30 -5.86
C ILE A 307 -1.33 16.80 -5.92
N THR A 308 -2.60 17.15 -6.08
CA THR A 308 -3.04 18.55 -6.11
C THR A 308 -3.23 19.07 -4.69
N LEU A 309 -2.46 20.10 -4.35
CA LEU A 309 -2.56 20.81 -3.08
C LEU A 309 -3.51 22.01 -3.23
N PRO A 310 -4.54 22.12 -2.36
CA PRO A 310 -5.37 23.31 -2.28
C PRO A 310 -4.53 24.57 -1.98
N PRO A 311 -5.07 25.79 -2.19
CA PRO A 311 -4.46 27.02 -1.71
C PRO A 311 -4.12 26.94 -0.22
N GLN A 312 -3.01 27.54 0.19
CA GLN A 312 -2.62 27.66 1.61
C GLN A 312 -2.67 26.33 2.37
N SER A 313 -2.09 25.29 1.77
CA SER A 313 -2.16 23.92 2.29
C SER A 313 -0.78 23.29 2.49
N THR A 314 -0.76 22.16 3.17
CA THR A 314 0.44 21.36 3.39
C THR A 314 0.15 19.90 3.09
N PHE A 315 1.03 19.24 2.34
CA PHE A 315 1.11 17.78 2.29
C PHE A 315 2.27 17.32 3.13
N SER A 316 2.04 16.40 4.06
CA SER A 316 3.10 15.81 4.86
C SER A 316 2.99 14.30 5.00
N VAL A 317 4.14 13.65 5.15
CA VAL A 317 4.26 12.20 5.32
C VAL A 317 4.62 11.88 6.76
N ASN A 318 3.87 10.97 7.37
CA ASN A 318 4.06 10.50 8.73
C ASN A 318 3.98 11.62 9.79
N GLU A 319 3.18 12.64 9.51
CA GLU A 319 2.82 13.70 10.45
C GLU A 319 1.36 13.55 10.85
N THR A 320 1.09 13.51 12.15
CA THR A 320 -0.24 13.31 12.71
C THR A 320 -0.51 14.31 13.81
N ASP A 321 -1.77 14.75 13.93
CA ASP A 321 -2.24 15.47 15.11
C ASP A 321 -2.28 14.48 16.30
N GLN A 322 -1.77 14.89 17.47
CA GLN A 322 -1.63 14.01 18.65
C GLN A 322 -2.99 13.44 19.08
N GLU A 323 -4.05 14.23 18.89
CA GLU A 323 -5.42 13.97 19.30
C GLU A 323 -6.07 12.80 18.53
N VAL A 324 -5.61 12.51 17.31
CA VAL A 324 -6.11 11.38 16.50
C VAL A 324 -5.08 10.28 16.29
N GLU A 325 -3.90 10.43 16.89
CA GLU A 325 -2.80 9.50 16.76
C GLU A 325 -3.20 8.08 17.16
N LEU A 326 -4.04 7.92 18.19
CA LEU A 326 -4.54 6.62 18.61
C LEU A 326 -5.38 5.92 17.52
N HIS A 327 -6.25 6.65 16.83
CA HIS A 327 -7.09 6.10 15.75
C HIS A 327 -6.24 5.73 14.54
N LEU A 328 -5.31 6.60 14.14
CA LEU A 328 -4.38 6.33 13.05
C LEU A 328 -3.48 5.12 13.37
N ARG A 329 -3.01 4.98 14.62
CA ARG A 329 -2.24 3.82 15.05
C ARG A 329 -3.02 2.52 14.89
N LYS A 330 -4.32 2.48 15.24
CA LYS A 330 -5.18 1.30 15.00
C LYS A 330 -5.28 0.97 13.52
N LEU A 331 -5.42 1.97 12.65
CA LEU A 331 -5.42 1.77 11.20
C LEU A 331 -4.08 1.19 10.72
N GLN A 332 -2.95 1.75 11.14
CA GLN A 332 -1.62 1.23 10.76
C GLN A 332 -1.34 -0.18 11.30
N GLU A 333 -1.92 -0.55 12.43
CA GLU A 333 -1.80 -1.88 13.02
C GLU A 333 -2.57 -2.94 12.21
N ILE A 334 -3.70 -2.56 11.60
CA ILE A 334 -4.53 -3.44 10.77
C ILE A 334 -4.08 -3.43 9.31
N PHE A 335 -3.80 -2.25 8.76
CA PHE A 335 -3.21 -2.03 7.44
C PHE A 335 -1.69 -1.91 7.57
N TYR A 336 -1.05 -3.02 7.94
CA TYR A 336 0.40 -3.08 8.16
C TYR A 336 1.20 -2.51 6.96
N GLY A 337 2.41 -2.01 7.21
CA GLY A 337 3.26 -1.45 6.14
C GLY A 337 2.79 -0.08 5.62
N ARG A 338 1.92 0.63 6.36
CA ARG A 338 1.39 1.94 5.98
C ARG A 338 1.81 3.07 6.92
N ALA A 339 1.96 4.25 6.32
CA ALA A 339 2.14 5.52 7.03
C ALA A 339 1.02 6.49 6.66
N PRO A 340 0.58 7.37 7.59
CA PRO A 340 -0.39 8.40 7.26
C PRO A 340 0.27 9.49 6.42
N GLY A 341 -0.28 9.76 5.24
CA GLY A 341 -0.06 11.01 4.51
C GLY A 341 -1.15 12.01 4.90
N ARG A 342 -0.81 13.27 5.13
CA ARG A 342 -1.74 14.31 5.57
C ARG A 342 -1.79 15.44 4.56
N ILE A 343 -2.98 15.78 4.06
CA ILE A 343 -3.25 17.04 3.35
C ILE A 343 -4.00 17.95 4.32
N LYS A 344 -3.37 19.04 4.76
CA LYS A 344 -3.93 20.02 5.71
C LYS A 344 -4.18 21.35 5.03
N PHE A 345 -5.36 21.93 5.18
CA PHE A 345 -5.73 23.21 4.56
C PHE A 345 -6.86 23.90 5.32
N CYS A 346 -7.01 25.21 5.10
CA CYS A 346 -8.13 25.98 5.65
C CYS A 346 -9.34 25.88 4.72
N VAL A 347 -10.48 25.50 5.28
CA VAL A 347 -11.79 25.59 4.63
C VAL A 347 -12.42 26.93 4.97
N ASN A 348 -12.83 27.66 3.93
CA ASN A 348 -13.61 28.88 4.07
C ASN A 348 -15.08 28.59 3.81
N LYS A 349 -15.96 28.95 4.76
CA LYS A 349 -17.41 28.68 4.69
C LYS A 349 -18.12 29.40 3.54
N LEU A 350 -17.53 30.47 3.02
CA LEU A 350 -18.08 31.28 1.92
C LEU A 350 -17.60 30.83 0.54
N LYS A 351 -16.72 29.82 0.47
CA LYS A 351 -16.13 29.34 -0.78
C LYS A 351 -16.43 27.86 -0.99
N ASP A 352 -16.44 27.45 -2.26
CA ASP A 352 -16.44 26.04 -2.62
C ASP A 352 -15.02 25.46 -2.44
N ASN A 353 -14.84 24.58 -1.45
CA ASN A 353 -13.55 23.95 -1.18
C ASN A 353 -13.50 22.60 -1.88
N ILE A 354 -12.95 22.59 -3.10
CA ILE A 354 -12.87 21.39 -3.95
C ILE A 354 -11.47 20.78 -3.89
N VAL A 355 -11.38 19.55 -3.40
CA VAL A 355 -10.15 18.77 -3.29
C VAL A 355 -10.27 17.51 -4.14
N VAL A 356 -9.26 17.22 -4.96
CA VAL A 356 -9.15 15.94 -5.65
C VAL A 356 -8.15 15.10 -4.87
N LEU A 357 -8.57 13.93 -4.40
CA LEU A 357 -7.72 13.06 -3.60
C LEU A 357 -6.93 12.10 -4.49
N PRO A 358 -5.64 11.88 -4.22
CA PRO A 358 -4.86 10.91 -4.95
C PRO A 358 -5.15 9.46 -4.49
N GLU A 359 -5.83 9.31 -3.35
CA GLU A 359 -6.14 8.04 -2.70
C GLU A 359 -7.37 8.16 -1.80
N ILE A 360 -8.06 7.04 -1.56
CA ILE A 360 -9.19 6.98 -0.63
C ILE A 360 -8.69 7.34 0.79
N PRO A 361 -9.35 8.28 1.49
CA PRO A 361 -8.91 8.69 2.79
C PRO A 361 -9.21 7.61 3.84
N TRP A 362 -8.27 7.48 4.78
CA TRP A 362 -8.46 6.77 6.03
C TRP A 362 -9.32 7.53 7.02
N MET A 363 -9.14 8.86 7.06
CA MET A 363 -9.78 9.71 8.05
C MET A 363 -9.75 11.17 7.60
N LEU A 364 -10.77 11.94 7.98
CA LEU A 364 -10.74 13.39 7.91
C LEU A 364 -10.85 13.95 9.32
N THR A 365 -10.15 15.04 9.60
CA THR A 365 -10.28 15.77 10.86
C THR A 365 -10.60 17.23 10.61
N VAL A 366 -11.37 17.81 11.52
CA VAL A 366 -11.79 19.22 11.49
C VAL A 366 -11.58 19.78 12.89
N ASN A 367 -10.98 20.97 12.99
CA ASN A 367 -10.84 21.66 14.27
C ASN A 367 -11.99 22.66 14.53
N GLY A 368 -12.11 23.08 15.79
CA GLY A 368 -13.03 24.14 16.23
C GLY A 368 -14.45 23.64 16.52
N ASP A 369 -15.38 24.58 16.67
CA ASP A 369 -16.77 24.32 17.06
C ASP A 369 -17.65 23.72 15.94
N VAL A 370 -17.04 23.14 14.91
CA VAL A 370 -17.75 22.48 13.82
C VAL A 370 -18.23 21.11 14.28
N ASN A 371 -19.53 20.83 14.23
CA ASN A 371 -20.07 19.49 14.55
C ASN A 371 -20.45 18.68 13.30
N LYS A 372 -20.57 19.35 12.16
CA LYS A 372 -21.02 18.77 10.90
C LYS A 372 -20.14 19.20 9.74
N ILE A 373 -19.94 18.27 8.82
CA ILE A 373 -19.29 18.53 7.53
C ILE A 373 -20.22 18.09 6.40
N ILE A 374 -20.24 18.85 5.31
CA ILE A 374 -20.98 18.49 4.11
C ILE A 374 -19.96 18.12 3.03
N ILE A 375 -19.99 16.86 2.60
CA ILE A 375 -19.13 16.35 1.52
C ILE A 375 -20.01 15.93 0.35
N ASN A 376 -19.80 16.54 -0.82
CA ASN A 376 -20.59 16.27 -2.03
C ASN A 376 -22.11 16.40 -1.82
N GLY A 377 -22.53 17.30 -0.92
CA GLY A 377 -23.95 17.53 -0.60
C GLY A 377 -24.53 16.60 0.48
N ILE A 378 -23.77 15.62 0.96
CA ILE A 378 -24.17 14.74 2.07
C ILE A 378 -23.62 15.29 3.38
N SER A 379 -24.49 15.38 4.40
CA SER A 379 -24.11 15.85 5.74
C SER A 379 -23.66 14.68 6.62
N PHE A 380 -22.54 14.88 7.32
CA PHE A 380 -21.96 13.91 8.24
C PHE A 380 -21.78 14.56 9.61
N ASP A 381 -22.16 13.84 10.66
CA ASP A 381 -21.87 14.22 12.05
C ASP A 381 -20.43 13.84 12.39
N LEU A 382 -19.68 14.79 12.94
CA LEU A 382 -18.29 14.61 13.31
C LEU A 382 -18.17 13.94 14.69
N ARG A 383 -17.25 12.99 14.82
CA ARG A 383 -16.99 12.27 16.07
C ARG A 383 -15.97 13.03 16.94
N PRO A 384 -16.20 13.18 18.25
CA PRO A 384 -15.25 13.84 19.14
C PRO A 384 -13.99 12.99 19.36
N THR A 385 -12.83 13.63 19.47
CA THR A 385 -11.56 12.96 19.87
C THR A 385 -11.27 13.08 21.37
N GLY A 386 -12.13 13.76 22.13
CA GLY A 386 -11.86 14.15 23.52
C GLY A 386 -11.14 15.49 23.68
N SER A 387 -10.96 16.22 22.57
CA SER A 387 -10.38 17.57 22.49
C SER A 387 -11.19 18.43 21.49
N ASP A 388 -10.67 19.59 21.10
CA ASP A 388 -11.29 20.50 20.10
C ASP A 388 -11.24 19.96 18.66
N LEU A 389 -10.61 18.80 18.45
CA LEU A 389 -10.57 18.12 17.16
C LEU A 389 -11.73 17.12 17.06
N LYS A 390 -12.30 17.01 15.86
CA LYS A 390 -13.30 15.99 15.55
C LYS A 390 -12.95 15.29 14.25
N TYR A 391 -13.49 14.10 14.03
CA TYR A 391 -13.10 13.27 12.89
C TYR A 391 -14.25 12.54 12.22
N LEU A 392 -14.02 12.14 10.97
CA LEU A 392 -14.74 11.08 10.26
C LEU A 392 -13.74 9.99 9.92
N GLY A 393 -14.02 8.75 10.33
CA GLY A 393 -13.27 7.60 9.86
C GLY A 393 -13.74 7.17 8.48
N MET A 394 -12.99 6.29 7.81
CA MET A 394 -13.34 5.86 6.47
C MET A 394 -14.70 5.15 6.40
N GLY A 395 -15.11 4.43 7.44
CA GLY A 395 -16.43 3.81 7.50
C GLY A 395 -17.57 4.82 7.59
N ASP A 396 -17.36 5.97 8.23
CA ASP A 396 -18.34 7.07 8.22
C ASP A 396 -18.53 7.66 6.80
N LEU A 397 -17.57 7.43 5.88
CA LEU A 397 -17.61 7.88 4.47
C LEU A 397 -18.27 6.86 3.53
N ASP A 398 -18.78 5.73 4.03
CA ASP A 398 -19.52 4.72 3.24
C ASP A 398 -20.59 5.36 2.30
N PRO A 399 -21.37 6.38 2.71
CA PRO A 399 -22.37 7.03 1.84
C PRO A 399 -21.81 7.66 0.56
N ILE A 400 -20.53 8.05 0.54
CA ILE A 400 -19.85 8.62 -0.64
C ILE A 400 -18.77 7.69 -1.21
N LYS A 401 -18.71 6.42 -0.76
CA LYS A 401 -17.63 5.48 -1.14
C LYS A 401 -17.49 5.31 -2.66
N ASN A 402 -18.60 5.31 -3.39
CA ASN A 402 -18.57 5.16 -4.85
C ASN A 402 -17.90 6.36 -5.51
N ASP A 403 -18.14 7.58 -5.02
CA ASP A 403 -17.44 8.77 -5.53
C ASP A 403 -15.94 8.72 -5.21
N LEU A 404 -15.56 8.18 -4.05
CA LEU A 404 -14.16 7.98 -3.66
C LEU A 404 -13.47 6.91 -4.51
N LEU A 405 -14.13 5.78 -4.78
CA LEU A 405 -13.65 4.73 -5.68
C LEU A 405 -13.58 5.19 -7.14
N GLU A 406 -14.33 6.21 -7.51
CA GLU A 406 -14.21 6.85 -8.81
C GLU A 406 -13.21 8.02 -8.83
N LEU A 407 -12.58 8.31 -7.68
CA LEU A 407 -11.68 9.45 -7.46
C LEU A 407 -12.30 10.79 -7.90
N LYS A 408 -13.61 10.96 -7.67
CA LYS A 408 -14.27 12.23 -7.97
C LYS A 408 -13.78 13.34 -7.04
N PRO A 409 -13.78 14.60 -7.52
CA PRO A 409 -13.50 15.74 -6.65
C PRO A 409 -14.45 15.76 -5.44
N LEU A 410 -13.88 15.96 -4.26
CA LEU A 410 -14.60 16.18 -3.01
C LEU A 410 -14.88 17.67 -2.84
N LYS A 411 -16.16 18.03 -2.78
CA LYS A 411 -16.62 19.36 -2.39
C LYS A 411 -16.91 19.36 -0.89
N ILE A 412 -16.09 20.07 -0.12
CA ILE A 412 -16.17 20.17 1.33
C ILE A 412 -16.76 21.54 1.72
N ASN A 413 -17.87 21.53 2.46
CA ASN A 413 -18.49 22.73 3.03
C ASN A 413 -18.68 22.55 4.54
N LEU A 414 -18.48 23.65 5.28
CA LEU A 414 -18.58 23.71 6.74
C LEU A 414 -19.45 24.90 7.16
N GLU A 415 -20.00 24.86 8.37
CA GLU A 415 -20.80 25.94 8.96
C GLU A 415 -19.94 27.14 9.41
N SER A 416 -18.65 26.92 9.67
CA SER A 416 -17.67 27.94 10.00
C SER A 416 -16.34 27.69 9.30
N ASP A 417 -15.48 28.71 9.26
CA ASP A 417 -14.11 28.53 8.82
C ASP A 417 -13.39 27.59 9.80
N ALA A 418 -12.67 26.62 9.26
CA ALA A 418 -11.94 25.64 10.04
C ALA A 418 -10.76 25.07 9.25
N VAL A 419 -9.83 24.44 9.96
CA VAL A 419 -8.75 23.68 9.37
C VAL A 419 -9.20 22.23 9.22
N VAL A 420 -9.03 21.70 8.02
CA VAL A 420 -9.30 20.31 7.68
C VAL A 420 -7.99 19.59 7.40
N SER A 421 -7.82 18.40 7.98
CA SER A 421 -6.75 17.47 7.62
C SER A 421 -7.36 16.20 7.02
N ILE A 422 -6.86 15.77 5.86
CA ILE A 422 -7.25 14.52 5.21
C ILE A 422 -6.07 13.55 5.30
N TYR A 423 -6.31 12.39 5.91
CA TYR A 423 -5.32 11.35 6.10
C TYR A 423 -5.51 10.24 5.06
N ILE A 424 -4.46 9.90 4.31
CA ILE A 424 -4.44 8.85 3.27
C ILE A 424 -3.39 7.76 3.59
N PRO A 425 -3.62 6.49 3.20
CA PRO A 425 -2.66 5.41 3.38
C PRO A 425 -1.48 5.52 2.41
N LEU A 426 -0.28 5.81 2.92
CA LEU A 426 0.95 5.77 2.12
C LEU A 426 1.66 4.43 2.30
N ASN A 427 2.20 3.86 1.21
CA ASN A 427 3.09 2.70 1.27
C ASN A 427 4.42 3.10 1.92
N ALA A 428 4.59 2.76 3.20
CA ALA A 428 5.75 3.20 3.95
C ALA A 428 7.07 2.69 3.36
N SER A 429 7.10 1.52 2.71
CA SER A 429 8.33 0.99 2.09
C SER A 429 8.76 1.80 0.88
N PHE A 430 7.82 2.19 0.03
CA PHE A 430 8.13 3.00 -1.13
C PHE A 430 8.53 4.43 -0.77
N TRP A 431 7.83 5.06 0.17
CA TRP A 431 8.15 6.42 0.63
C TRP A 431 9.49 6.51 1.38
N ASN A 432 10.02 5.38 1.88
CA ASN A 432 11.36 5.26 2.46
C ASN A 432 12.42 4.75 1.47
N SER A 433 12.05 4.56 0.20
CA SER A 433 12.95 4.03 -0.82
C SER A 433 13.68 5.15 -1.58
N LYS A 434 14.75 4.76 -2.31
CA LYS A 434 15.44 5.63 -3.25
C LYS A 434 14.69 5.85 -4.58
N PHE A 435 13.55 5.18 -4.77
CA PHE A 435 12.85 5.12 -6.06
C PHE A 435 11.82 6.23 -6.24
N ILE A 436 11.72 7.18 -5.31
CA ILE A 436 10.77 8.29 -5.37
C ILE A 436 11.50 9.57 -5.80
N SER A 437 10.89 10.31 -6.73
CA SER A 437 11.31 11.66 -7.09
C SER A 437 10.09 12.58 -7.09
N ILE A 438 10.20 13.77 -6.50
CA ILE A 438 9.09 14.72 -6.40
C ILE A 438 9.53 16.04 -7.02
N CYS A 439 8.72 16.56 -7.93
CA CYS A 439 8.87 17.92 -8.43
C CYS A 439 7.54 18.69 -8.37
N CYS A 440 7.62 20.00 -8.53
CA CYS A 440 6.48 20.90 -8.63
C CYS A 440 6.75 21.84 -9.80
N GLU A 441 5.74 22.06 -10.64
CA GLU A 441 5.84 22.95 -11.80
C GLU A 441 6.17 24.39 -11.38
N ASP A 442 5.76 24.82 -10.18
CA ASP A 442 6.09 26.11 -9.59
C ASP A 442 7.07 25.96 -8.41
N SER A 443 8.33 25.68 -8.74
CA SER A 443 9.40 25.42 -7.76
C SER A 443 9.69 26.59 -6.81
N LYS A 444 9.29 27.82 -7.16
CA LYS A 444 9.44 29.01 -6.30
C LYS A 444 8.40 29.06 -5.18
N SER A 445 7.29 28.36 -5.35
CA SER A 445 6.17 28.32 -4.41
C SER A 445 6.23 27.11 -3.47
N LEU A 446 7.22 26.23 -3.58
CA LEU A 446 7.30 25.02 -2.77
C LEU A 446 8.44 25.12 -1.74
N GLU A 447 8.09 25.19 -0.46
CA GLU A 447 9.06 24.93 0.60
C GLU A 447 9.01 23.45 0.97
N VAL A 448 10.07 22.70 0.61
CA VAL A 448 10.25 21.31 1.06
C VAL A 448 11.06 21.34 2.34
N LYS A 449 10.41 21.02 3.47
CA LYS A 449 11.09 20.82 4.75
C LYS A 449 11.28 19.33 4.98
N SER A 450 12.54 18.94 5.12
CA SER A 450 12.91 17.70 5.79
C SER A 450 13.10 18.02 7.27
N CYS A 451 12.22 17.49 8.13
CA CYS A 451 12.47 17.54 9.58
C CYS A 451 13.42 16.41 10.01
#